data_AF-A0A0Q7KNZ3-F1
#
_entry.id   AF-A0A0Q7KNZ3-F1
#
_cell.length_a   1.000
_cell.length_b   1.000
_cell.length_c   1.000
_cell.angle_alpha   90.00
_cell.angle_beta   90.00
_cell.angle_gamma   90.00
#
_symmetry.space_group_name_H-M   'P 1'
#
loop_
_entity.id
_entity.type
_entity.pdbx_description
1 polymer ?
#
loop_
_entity_poly.entity_id
_entity_poly.type
_entity_poly.pdbx_seq_one_letter_code
_entity_poly.pdbx_strand_id
1 'polypeptide(L)'
;MPIMTMSIRGAAALVTGAVLTASLLLAAPAVADEAVVSTAPPAVTGTAQLEQTLTAQPGTWTPGDVSFSYQWLRNGAPVGTDSPANTTRALSDVADVGTTYAVRVTGTRPGAAPVSVTSAPTGPVAKGTFASTRPPSITGSPKYGRKLTGRTGSFSRRADLDYRWLRDGRPIGGAKGRHHRVRSADVGHRITFRVKASRPGFSTVTAVSQARTATNLRSVRKTVTYSVRTRGSVSASVATFKRLAQETYDDPRGWRAMGVRFKRVSSGGDFTLWLSQASKVPSFSSACSTTYSCRVGRNVVINETRWQRATPAWDDRDGTLRDYRHMVVNHETGHWFGRGHVSCGGKGQKAPVMQQQSKGLKGCSINPWPKSNELHAPRYGW
;
A
#
# COMPACT_ATOMS: atom_id res chain seq x y z
N MET A 1 55.15 -59.34 64.72
CA MET A 1 55.44 -59.61 66.15
C MET A 1 55.25 -58.30 66.89
N PRO A 2 54.54 -58.21 68.04
CA PRO A 2 54.08 -59.27 68.97
C PRO A 2 52.57 -59.61 68.75
N ILE A 3 51.96 -60.75 69.10
CA ILE A 3 52.01 -61.70 70.24
C ILE A 3 51.43 -61.13 71.55
N MET A 4 50.20 -61.54 71.91
CA MET A 4 49.72 -61.89 73.27
C MET A 4 48.23 -62.29 73.18
N THR A 5 47.92 -63.60 73.14
CA THR A 5 47.51 -64.47 74.27
C THR A 5 46.12 -64.21 74.87
N MET A 6 45.15 -64.98 74.35
CA MET A 6 44.43 -66.06 75.05
C MET A 6 43.81 -65.77 76.43
N SER A 7 42.47 -65.88 76.53
CA SER A 7 41.85 -66.71 77.56
C SER A 7 40.44 -67.14 77.13
N ILE A 8 40.28 -68.44 76.97
CA ILE A 8 39.01 -69.15 76.79
C ILE A 8 38.50 -69.49 78.19
N ARG A 9 37.27 -69.10 78.51
CA ARG A 9 36.46 -69.79 79.53
C ARG A 9 35.09 -70.09 78.94
N GLY A 10 34.87 -71.38 78.68
CA GLY A 10 33.57 -71.91 78.34
C GLY A 10 32.63 -71.89 79.54
N ALA A 11 31.36 -71.66 79.25
CA ALA A 11 30.25 -72.09 80.08
C ALA A 11 29.22 -72.72 79.14
N ALA A 12 28.98 -74.02 79.32
CA ALA A 12 27.89 -74.73 78.69
C ALA A 12 26.56 -74.31 79.31
N ALA A 13 25.51 -74.16 78.51
CA ALA A 13 24.23 -74.87 78.70
C ALA A 13 23.13 -74.40 77.73
N LEU A 14 22.29 -75.39 77.39
CA LEU A 14 20.93 -75.33 76.86
C LEU A 14 20.75 -75.00 75.37
N VAL A 15 20.68 -76.08 74.60
CA VAL A 15 20.07 -76.15 73.27
C VAL A 15 18.56 -75.95 73.42
N THR A 16 18.05 -74.78 73.03
CA THR A 16 16.63 -74.60 72.65
C THR A 16 16.56 -74.55 71.13
N GLY A 17 16.01 -75.62 70.54
CA GLY A 17 15.78 -75.69 69.10
C GLY A 17 14.76 -74.66 68.66
N ALA A 18 15.21 -73.60 67.99
CA ALA A 18 14.34 -72.74 67.20
C ALA A 18 14.10 -73.41 65.85
N VAL A 19 12.90 -73.95 65.65
CA VAL A 19 12.42 -74.41 64.35
C VAL A 19 12.29 -73.18 63.45
N LEU A 20 13.20 -73.00 62.49
CA LEU A 20 13.01 -72.08 61.37
C LEU A 20 11.93 -72.66 60.46
N THR A 21 10.68 -72.22 60.64
CA THR A 21 9.65 -72.38 59.63
C THR A 21 9.93 -71.38 58.50
N ALA A 22 10.51 -71.87 57.41
CA ALA A 22 10.49 -71.15 56.14
C ALA A 22 9.03 -71.13 55.65
N SER A 23 8.29 -70.07 55.99
CA SER A 23 7.00 -69.78 55.39
C SER A 23 7.23 -69.41 53.92
N LEU A 24 7.16 -70.42 53.05
CA LEU A 24 7.03 -70.20 51.61
C LEU A 24 5.63 -69.58 51.39
N LEU A 25 5.55 -68.24 51.39
CA LEU A 25 4.38 -67.57 50.82
C LEU A 25 4.38 -67.92 49.33
N LEU A 26 3.54 -68.88 48.94
CA LEU A 26 3.07 -68.98 47.58
C LEU A 26 2.36 -67.65 47.29
N ALA A 27 3.03 -66.76 46.56
CA ALA A 27 2.37 -65.63 45.94
C ALA A 27 1.21 -66.20 45.11
N ALA A 28 -0.02 -65.78 45.40
CA ALA A 28 -1.17 -66.06 44.54
C ALA A 28 -0.79 -65.71 43.10
N PRO A 29 -1.22 -66.48 42.08
CA PRO A 29 -0.99 -66.06 40.70
C PRO A 29 -1.56 -64.65 40.56
N ALA A 30 -0.70 -63.71 40.14
CA ALA A 30 -1.15 -62.37 39.82
C ALA A 30 -2.27 -62.54 38.80
N VAL A 31 -3.51 -62.27 39.20
CA VAL A 31 -4.62 -62.17 38.25
C VAL A 31 -4.17 -61.10 37.28
N ALA A 32 -3.99 -61.46 36.00
CA ALA A 32 -3.64 -60.48 34.99
C ALA A 32 -4.77 -59.44 35.01
N ASP A 33 -4.47 -58.25 35.55
CA ASP A 33 -5.43 -57.18 35.68
C ASP A 33 -5.97 -56.85 34.29
N GLU A 34 -7.27 -56.57 34.18
CA GLU A 34 -7.91 -56.36 32.87
C GLU A 34 -7.18 -55.26 32.10
N ALA A 35 -6.71 -55.61 30.90
CA ALA A 35 -5.82 -54.77 30.13
C ALA A 35 -6.51 -53.46 29.71
N VAL A 36 -5.77 -52.35 29.76
CA VAL A 36 -6.23 -51.06 29.25
C VAL A 36 -6.30 -51.14 27.72
N VAL A 37 -7.48 -50.89 27.15
CA VAL A 37 -7.70 -50.93 25.70
C VAL A 37 -8.41 -49.65 25.26
N SER A 38 -7.88 -48.97 24.24
CA SER A 38 -8.58 -47.90 23.54
C SER A 38 -9.55 -48.51 22.53
N THR A 39 -10.84 -48.26 22.71
CA THR A 39 -11.93 -48.77 21.86
C THR A 39 -12.35 -47.76 20.79
N ALA A 40 -12.04 -46.48 20.97
CA ALA A 40 -12.10 -45.46 19.93
C ALA A 40 -10.92 -44.49 20.09
N PRO A 41 -10.28 -44.07 18.99
CA PRO A 41 -9.07 -43.25 19.05
C PRO A 41 -9.37 -41.86 19.61
N PRO A 42 -8.36 -41.20 20.22
CA PRO A 42 -8.47 -39.82 20.62
C PRO A 42 -8.66 -38.89 19.41
N ALA A 43 -9.23 -37.72 19.67
CA ALA A 43 -9.48 -36.70 18.66
C ALA A 43 -9.01 -35.32 19.14
N VAL A 44 -8.74 -34.43 18.18
CA VAL A 44 -8.47 -33.02 18.45
C VAL A 44 -9.66 -32.20 17.96
N THR A 45 -10.25 -31.39 18.83
CA THR A 45 -11.34 -30.47 18.50
C THR A 45 -10.89 -29.02 18.58
N GLY A 46 -11.67 -28.12 17.98
CA GLY A 46 -11.33 -26.69 17.83
C GLY A 46 -10.83 -26.36 16.42
N THR A 47 -10.60 -25.06 16.19
CA THR A 47 -10.17 -24.55 14.89
C THR A 47 -8.64 -24.42 14.86
N ALA A 48 -7.98 -25.12 13.93
CA ALA A 48 -6.54 -24.98 13.70
C ALA A 48 -6.23 -23.63 13.03
N GLN A 49 -6.20 -22.57 13.82
CA GLN A 49 -5.90 -21.20 13.38
C GLN A 49 -5.15 -20.45 14.49
N LEU A 50 -4.22 -19.57 14.10
CA LEU A 50 -3.51 -18.71 15.04
C LEU A 50 -4.48 -17.90 15.93
N GLU A 51 -4.14 -17.78 17.21
CA GLU A 51 -4.95 -17.24 18.31
C GLU A 51 -6.23 -18.05 18.62
N GLN A 52 -6.27 -19.34 18.28
CA GLN A 52 -7.31 -20.29 18.73
C GLN A 52 -6.73 -21.35 19.66
N THR A 53 -7.61 -22.13 20.29
CA THR A 53 -7.23 -23.22 21.20
C THR A 53 -7.76 -24.55 20.67
N LEU A 54 -6.89 -25.55 20.63
CA LEU A 54 -7.25 -26.93 20.37
C LEU A 54 -7.52 -27.66 21.69
N THR A 55 -8.44 -28.62 21.67
CA THR A 55 -8.82 -29.42 22.85
C THR A 55 -8.64 -30.89 22.54
N ALA A 56 -8.01 -31.62 23.45
CA ALA A 56 -7.85 -33.06 23.37
C ALA A 56 -9.14 -33.76 23.82
N GLN A 57 -9.55 -34.76 23.04
CA GLN A 57 -10.59 -35.71 23.41
C GLN A 57 -9.93 -37.08 23.59
N PRO A 58 -10.03 -37.73 24.77
CA PRO A 58 -9.32 -38.96 25.04
C PRO A 58 -9.78 -40.16 24.20
N GLY A 59 -10.97 -40.09 23.59
CA GLY A 59 -11.60 -41.23 22.93
C GLY A 59 -12.34 -42.10 23.96
N THR A 60 -12.59 -43.36 23.62
CA THR A 60 -13.21 -44.33 24.55
C THR A 60 -12.22 -45.42 24.91
N TRP A 61 -12.25 -45.83 26.18
CA TRP A 61 -11.33 -46.78 26.77
C TRP A 61 -12.10 -47.77 27.64
N THR A 62 -11.57 -48.98 27.75
CA THR A 62 -12.00 -49.99 28.72
C THR A 62 -10.78 -50.47 29.50
N PRO A 63 -10.90 -50.74 30.80
CA PRO A 63 -12.09 -50.57 31.66
C PRO A 63 -12.39 -49.09 31.98
N GLY A 64 -13.52 -48.80 32.64
CA GLY A 64 -14.01 -47.42 32.83
C GLY A 64 -13.21 -46.56 33.82
N ASP A 65 -12.29 -47.14 34.58
CA ASP A 65 -11.48 -46.52 35.65
C ASP A 65 -10.07 -46.11 35.18
N VAL A 66 -9.88 -45.89 33.87
CA VAL A 66 -8.60 -45.46 33.27
C VAL A 66 -8.37 -43.96 33.49
N SER A 67 -7.19 -43.62 33.99
CA SER A 67 -6.71 -42.24 34.08
C SER A 67 -5.89 -41.85 32.85
N PHE A 68 -5.95 -40.58 32.43
CA PHE A 68 -5.31 -40.11 31.20
C PHE A 68 -4.21 -39.06 31.44
N SER A 69 -3.13 -39.16 30.68
CA SER A 69 -2.19 -38.06 30.43
C SER A 69 -2.17 -37.68 28.95
N TYR A 70 -1.84 -36.42 28.66
CA TYR A 70 -1.90 -35.86 27.31
C TYR A 70 -0.54 -35.27 26.92
N GLN A 71 -0.02 -35.69 25.77
CA GLN A 71 1.16 -35.12 25.13
C GLN A 71 0.79 -34.61 23.74
N TRP A 72 0.83 -33.29 23.56
CA TRP A 72 0.66 -32.69 22.24
C TRP A 72 1.87 -32.97 21.36
N LEU A 73 1.61 -33.12 20.06
CA LEU A 73 2.59 -33.30 19.00
C LEU A 73 2.43 -32.20 17.96
N ARG A 74 3.53 -31.59 17.56
CA ARG A 74 3.59 -30.61 16.46
C ARG A 74 4.41 -31.22 15.33
N ASN A 75 3.80 -31.38 14.15
CA ASN A 75 4.40 -32.11 13.03
C ASN A 75 4.94 -33.50 13.44
N GLY A 76 4.24 -34.19 14.35
CA GLY A 76 4.65 -35.51 14.86
C GLY A 76 5.70 -35.51 15.98
N ALA A 77 6.31 -34.37 16.31
CA ALA A 77 7.26 -34.26 17.43
C ALA A 77 6.58 -33.78 18.72
N PRO A 78 6.92 -34.33 19.91
CA PRO A 78 6.30 -33.92 21.17
C PRO A 78 6.58 -32.44 21.49
N VAL A 79 5.58 -31.74 22.03
CA VAL A 79 5.70 -30.35 22.45
C VAL A 79 4.94 -30.09 23.75
N GLY A 80 5.58 -29.38 24.68
CA GLY A 80 5.08 -29.28 26.06
C GLY A 80 5.29 -30.58 26.84
N THR A 81 4.71 -30.67 28.03
CA THR A 81 4.86 -31.82 28.94
C THR A 81 3.75 -32.84 28.77
N ASP A 82 4.05 -34.12 28.97
CA ASP A 82 3.02 -35.15 29.14
C ASP A 82 2.41 -35.03 30.53
N SER A 83 1.13 -34.68 30.61
CA SER A 83 0.46 -34.43 31.90
C SER A 83 -1.05 -34.60 31.79
N PRO A 84 -1.75 -35.06 32.86
CA PRO A 84 -3.21 -35.05 32.93
C PRO A 84 -3.83 -33.66 32.72
N ALA A 85 -3.11 -32.59 33.06
CA ALA A 85 -3.60 -31.21 32.92
C ALA A 85 -3.46 -30.65 31.49
N ASN A 86 -2.72 -31.31 30.60
CA ASN A 86 -2.38 -30.79 29.26
C ASN A 86 -3.50 -31.05 28.23
N THR A 87 -4.75 -30.80 28.63
CA THR A 87 -5.96 -31.08 27.83
C THR A 87 -6.21 -30.10 26.70
N THR A 88 -5.49 -28.97 26.67
CA THR A 88 -5.66 -27.93 25.64
C THR A 88 -4.32 -27.43 25.12
N ARG A 89 -4.35 -26.89 23.89
CA ARG A 89 -3.20 -26.27 23.24
C ARG A 89 -3.58 -24.95 22.60
N ALA A 90 -3.09 -23.85 23.16
CA ALA A 90 -3.19 -22.54 22.55
C ALA A 90 -2.22 -22.43 21.35
N LEU A 91 -2.73 -21.94 20.23
CA LEU A 91 -1.98 -21.68 19.01
C LEU A 91 -1.60 -20.19 18.98
N SER A 92 -0.68 -19.77 19.84
CA SER A 92 -0.35 -18.35 20.06
C SER A 92 0.93 -17.88 19.36
N ASP A 93 1.75 -18.80 18.85
CA ASP A 93 3.04 -18.46 18.23
C ASP A 93 2.88 -18.41 16.70
N VAL A 94 3.50 -17.41 16.05
CA VAL A 94 3.57 -17.34 14.58
C VAL A 94 4.16 -18.60 13.96
N ALA A 95 5.06 -19.28 14.68
CA ALA A 95 5.64 -20.53 14.25
C ALA A 95 4.57 -21.62 14.07
N ASP A 96 3.46 -21.58 14.81
CA ASP A 96 2.39 -22.57 14.71
C ASP A 96 1.78 -22.60 13.30
N VAL A 97 1.75 -21.47 12.61
CA VAL A 97 1.17 -21.34 11.27
C VAL A 97 1.81 -22.31 10.29
N GLY A 98 0.98 -23.11 9.63
CA GLY A 98 1.40 -24.11 8.66
C GLY A 98 1.80 -25.47 9.27
N THR A 99 1.90 -25.56 10.60
CA THR A 99 2.15 -26.84 11.29
C THR A 99 0.86 -27.60 11.56
N THR A 100 0.95 -28.90 11.75
CA THR A 100 -0.18 -29.75 12.18
C THR A 100 0.00 -30.16 13.63
N TYR A 101 -1.12 -30.39 14.31
CA TYR A 101 -1.14 -30.83 15.70
C TYR A 101 -1.86 -32.16 15.86
N ALA A 102 -1.32 -33.05 16.70
CA ALA A 102 -2.00 -34.26 17.15
C ALA A 102 -1.84 -34.36 18.67
N VAL A 103 -2.62 -35.22 19.31
CA VAL A 103 -2.45 -35.54 20.73
C VAL A 103 -2.23 -37.03 20.91
N ARG A 104 -1.18 -37.39 21.67
CA ARG A 104 -1.01 -38.73 22.20
C ARG A 104 -1.63 -38.77 23.59
N VAL A 105 -2.52 -39.72 23.79
CA VAL A 105 -3.21 -39.96 25.05
C VAL A 105 -2.70 -41.27 25.62
N THR A 106 -2.23 -41.23 26.87
CA THR A 106 -1.76 -42.42 27.59
C THR A 106 -2.78 -42.77 28.67
N GLY A 107 -3.42 -43.92 28.51
CA GLY A 107 -4.31 -44.51 29.51
C GLY A 107 -3.51 -45.32 30.53
N THR A 108 -3.71 -45.06 31.82
CA THR A 108 -3.07 -45.77 32.93
C THR A 108 -4.11 -46.26 33.93
N ARG A 109 -3.92 -47.50 34.39
CA ARG A 109 -4.70 -48.12 35.46
C ARG A 109 -3.74 -48.88 36.37
N PRO A 110 -3.89 -48.83 37.71
CA PRO A 110 -3.08 -49.64 38.62
C PRO A 110 -3.10 -51.12 38.21
N GLY A 111 -1.96 -51.80 38.28
CA GLY A 111 -1.84 -53.22 37.93
C GLY A 111 -1.77 -53.53 36.42
N ALA A 112 -2.08 -52.57 35.54
CA ALA A 112 -2.01 -52.72 34.09
C ALA A 112 -0.87 -51.92 33.45
N ALA A 113 -0.32 -52.41 32.33
CA ALA A 113 0.65 -51.67 31.53
C ALA A 113 -0.02 -50.44 30.86
N PRO A 114 0.59 -49.24 30.87
CA PRO A 114 0.05 -48.08 30.18
C PRO A 114 -0.04 -48.29 28.67
N VAL A 115 -1.11 -47.75 28.07
CA VAL A 115 -1.33 -47.82 26.61
C VAL A 115 -1.44 -46.41 26.05
N SER A 116 -0.68 -46.11 24.99
CA SER A 116 -0.70 -44.82 24.31
C SER A 116 -1.30 -44.92 22.92
N VAL A 117 -2.26 -44.05 22.60
CA VAL A 117 -2.84 -43.90 21.26
C VAL A 117 -2.71 -42.45 20.81
N THR A 118 -2.39 -42.24 19.53
CA THR A 118 -2.24 -40.90 18.94
C THR A 118 -3.42 -40.59 18.02
N SER A 119 -3.95 -39.37 18.12
CA SER A 119 -5.03 -38.90 17.25
C SER A 119 -4.57 -38.72 15.81
N ALA A 120 -5.50 -38.65 14.87
CA ALA A 120 -5.20 -38.05 13.57
C ALA A 120 -4.71 -36.59 13.75
N PRO A 121 -3.78 -36.10 12.93
CA PRO A 121 -3.35 -34.71 12.98
C PRO A 121 -4.46 -33.78 12.47
N THR A 122 -4.51 -32.56 13.02
CA THR A 122 -5.31 -31.48 12.45
C THR A 122 -4.84 -31.14 11.03
N GLY A 123 -5.68 -30.40 10.29
CA GLY A 123 -5.17 -29.63 9.15
C GLY A 123 -4.07 -28.63 9.57
N PRO A 124 -3.30 -28.09 8.62
CA PRO A 124 -2.30 -27.08 8.91
C PRO A 124 -2.93 -25.85 9.58
N VAL A 125 -2.29 -25.34 10.62
CA VAL A 125 -2.78 -24.15 11.34
C VAL A 125 -2.83 -22.96 10.38
N ALA A 126 -4.03 -22.43 10.18
CA ALA A 126 -4.26 -21.27 9.33
C ALA A 126 -3.74 -19.97 9.96
N LYS A 127 -3.45 -18.98 9.12
CA LYS A 127 -3.15 -17.62 9.57
C LYS A 127 -4.33 -17.00 10.31
N GLY A 128 -4.04 -16.17 11.30
CA GLY A 128 -5.05 -15.31 11.91
C GLY A 128 -5.60 -14.29 10.90
N THR A 129 -6.75 -13.69 11.20
CA THR A 129 -7.43 -12.76 10.28
C THR A 129 -7.59 -11.34 10.85
N PHE A 130 -7.65 -10.37 9.94
CA PHE A 130 -8.11 -9.02 10.22
C PHE A 130 -9.50 -8.81 9.62
N ALA A 131 -10.26 -7.90 10.20
CA ALA A 131 -11.43 -7.30 9.57
C ALA A 131 -11.28 -5.77 9.59
N SER A 132 -11.62 -5.11 8.49
CA SER A 132 -11.78 -3.64 8.47
C SER A 132 -13.13 -3.30 9.11
N THR A 133 -13.12 -2.81 10.35
CA THR A 133 -14.35 -2.49 11.10
C THR A 133 -14.88 -1.09 10.78
N ARG A 134 -14.01 -0.17 10.37
CA ARG A 134 -14.40 1.12 9.78
C ARG A 134 -13.50 1.42 8.59
N PRO A 135 -14.05 1.66 7.40
CA PRO A 135 -13.23 1.92 6.22
C PRO A 135 -12.45 3.23 6.36
N PRO A 136 -11.34 3.37 5.64
CA PRO A 136 -10.62 4.63 5.56
C PRO A 136 -11.47 5.73 4.90
N SER A 137 -11.13 6.99 5.17
CA SER A 137 -11.80 8.15 4.58
C SER A 137 -10.81 9.24 4.17
N ILE A 138 -11.26 10.15 3.30
CA ILE A 138 -10.47 11.30 2.86
C ILE A 138 -11.14 12.57 3.39
N THR A 139 -10.36 13.42 4.07
CA THR A 139 -10.77 14.76 4.49
C THR A 139 -10.00 15.85 3.74
N GLY A 140 -10.56 17.06 3.68
CA GLY A 140 -10.01 18.19 2.94
C GLY A 140 -10.71 18.43 1.60
N SER A 141 -10.38 19.56 0.96
CA SER A 141 -11.00 19.94 -0.32
C SER A 141 -10.24 19.30 -1.49
N PRO A 142 -10.88 18.48 -2.35
CA PRO A 142 -10.24 17.84 -3.51
C PRO A 142 -10.10 18.84 -4.66
N LYS A 143 -9.36 19.91 -4.42
CA LYS A 143 -9.08 20.98 -5.37
C LYS A 143 -7.58 21.04 -5.64
N TYR A 144 -7.19 21.33 -6.88
CA TYR A 144 -5.80 21.45 -7.29
C TYR A 144 -4.98 22.29 -6.29
N GLY A 145 -3.80 21.77 -5.93
CA GLY A 145 -2.89 22.40 -5.00
C GLY A 145 -3.26 22.28 -3.51
N ARG A 146 -4.49 21.85 -3.17
CA ARG A 146 -4.91 21.64 -1.77
C ARG A 146 -4.44 20.28 -1.25
N LYS A 147 -4.28 20.20 0.07
CA LYS A 147 -3.87 18.98 0.80
C LYS A 147 -5.11 18.17 1.17
N LEU A 148 -5.09 16.89 0.80
CA LEU A 148 -5.99 15.86 1.29
C LEU A 148 -5.31 15.08 2.42
N THR A 149 -6.12 14.64 3.38
CA THR A 149 -5.67 13.82 4.51
C THR A 149 -6.44 12.52 4.53
N GLY A 150 -5.71 11.41 4.50
CA GLY A 150 -6.21 10.05 4.65
C GLY A 150 -6.39 9.71 6.13
N ARG A 151 -7.62 9.33 6.49
CA ARG A 151 -7.97 8.76 7.78
C ARG A 151 -7.97 7.25 7.62
N THR A 152 -7.26 6.57 8.50
CA THR A 152 -6.96 5.14 8.42
C THR A 152 -8.20 4.25 8.51
N GLY A 153 -9.24 4.68 9.23
CA GLY A 153 -10.32 3.78 9.64
C GLY A 153 -9.91 3.00 10.89
N SER A 154 -10.49 1.82 11.08
CA SER A 154 -10.17 0.90 12.17
C SER A 154 -10.20 -0.55 11.70
N PHE A 155 -9.38 -1.39 12.34
CA PHE A 155 -9.30 -2.82 12.10
C PHE A 155 -9.60 -3.57 13.40
N SER A 156 -10.06 -4.82 13.30
CA SER A 156 -10.43 -5.66 14.44
C SER A 156 -9.28 -5.95 15.41
N ARG A 157 -8.03 -5.80 14.96
CA ARG A 157 -6.81 -6.02 15.74
C ARG A 157 -5.76 -4.98 15.36
N ARG A 158 -4.76 -4.79 16.22
CA ARG A 158 -3.59 -3.94 15.91
C ARG A 158 -2.79 -4.56 14.76
N ALA A 159 -2.29 -3.72 13.87
CA ALA A 159 -1.56 -4.13 12.67
C ALA A 159 -0.56 -3.05 12.28
N ASP A 160 0.48 -3.46 11.55
CA ASP A 160 1.33 -2.57 10.77
C ASP A 160 0.55 -2.08 9.55
N LEU A 161 0.67 -0.80 9.25
CA LEU A 161 -0.15 -0.13 8.25
C LEU A 161 0.69 0.49 7.14
N ASP A 162 0.40 0.10 5.90
CA ASP A 162 0.98 0.73 4.71
C ASP A 162 -0.08 1.56 3.98
N TYR A 163 0.26 2.81 3.64
CA TYR A 163 -0.67 3.76 3.02
C TYR A 163 -0.35 3.99 1.55
N ARG A 164 -1.38 4.11 0.71
CA ARG A 164 -1.24 4.51 -0.70
C ARG A 164 -2.38 5.40 -1.14
N TRP A 165 -2.04 6.48 -1.85
CA TRP A 165 -3.02 7.23 -2.64
C TRP A 165 -3.11 6.63 -4.04
N LEU A 166 -4.34 6.55 -4.54
CA LEU A 166 -4.63 6.03 -5.87
C LEU A 166 -5.33 7.10 -6.72
N ARG A 167 -5.05 7.08 -8.02
CA ARG A 167 -5.78 7.81 -9.06
C ARG A 167 -6.42 6.77 -9.97
N ASP A 168 -7.75 6.77 -10.01
CA ASP A 168 -8.56 5.80 -10.76
C ASP A 168 -8.14 4.34 -10.47
N GLY A 169 -7.93 4.05 -9.19
CA GLY A 169 -7.51 2.73 -8.71
C GLY A 169 -6.01 2.43 -8.85
N ARG A 170 -5.23 3.25 -9.57
CA ARG A 170 -3.78 3.04 -9.77
C ARG A 170 -2.93 3.83 -8.77
N PRO A 171 -1.85 3.25 -8.20
CA PRO A 171 -0.99 3.95 -7.25
C PRO A 171 -0.38 5.23 -7.81
N ILE A 172 -0.43 6.31 -7.04
CA ILE A 172 0.26 7.56 -7.36
C ILE A 172 1.71 7.47 -6.86
N GLY A 173 2.68 7.62 -7.77
CA GLY A 173 4.11 7.59 -7.47
C GLY A 173 4.50 8.52 -6.32
N GLY A 174 5.19 7.95 -5.32
CA GLY A 174 5.66 8.65 -4.11
C GLY A 174 4.59 8.95 -3.05
N ALA A 175 3.30 8.72 -3.33
CA ALA A 175 2.22 9.06 -2.40
C ALA A 175 1.94 7.92 -1.41
N LYS A 176 2.92 7.64 -0.53
CA LYS A 176 2.89 6.56 0.47
C LYS A 176 2.49 7.01 1.88
N GLY A 177 2.25 8.30 2.08
CA GLY A 177 1.91 8.87 3.37
C GLY A 177 0.40 9.11 3.55
N ARG A 178 0.03 9.62 4.73
CA ARG A 178 -1.36 10.02 5.03
C ARG A 178 -1.80 11.32 4.38
N HIS A 179 -0.90 12.02 3.70
CA HIS A 179 -1.20 13.29 3.04
C HIS A 179 -0.92 13.21 1.56
N HIS A 180 -1.79 13.85 0.77
CA HIS A 180 -1.61 14.00 -0.67
C HIS A 180 -2.00 15.40 -1.09
N ARG A 181 -1.09 16.12 -1.73
CA ARG A 181 -1.41 17.40 -2.36
C ARG A 181 -1.93 17.10 -3.77
N VAL A 182 -3.14 17.57 -4.09
CA VAL A 182 -3.77 17.37 -5.39
C VAL A 182 -2.87 17.96 -6.48
N ARG A 183 -2.33 17.10 -7.34
CA ARG A 183 -1.44 17.43 -8.46
C ARG A 183 -2.25 17.78 -9.70
N SER A 184 -1.62 18.34 -10.73
CA SER A 184 -2.33 18.69 -11.97
C SER A 184 -2.97 17.47 -12.63
N ALA A 185 -2.21 16.37 -12.69
CA ALA A 185 -2.69 15.09 -13.24
C ALA A 185 -3.80 14.42 -12.42
N ASP A 186 -4.10 14.88 -11.20
CA ASP A 186 -5.25 14.39 -10.43
C ASP A 186 -6.56 15.03 -10.88
N VAL A 187 -6.53 16.25 -11.41
CA VAL A 187 -7.74 17.00 -11.76
C VAL A 187 -8.55 16.23 -12.80
N GLY A 188 -9.85 16.07 -12.55
CA GLY A 188 -10.77 15.27 -13.37
C GLY A 188 -10.86 13.80 -12.95
N HIS A 189 -9.93 13.31 -12.12
CA HIS A 189 -9.84 11.90 -11.77
C HIS A 189 -10.35 11.60 -10.37
N ARG A 190 -10.65 10.31 -10.12
CA ARG A 190 -11.09 9.81 -8.82
C ARG A 190 -9.89 9.50 -7.95
N ILE A 191 -9.79 10.18 -6.81
CA ILE A 191 -8.75 9.95 -5.81
C ILE A 191 -9.29 9.10 -4.68
N THR A 192 -8.59 8.01 -4.36
CA THR A 192 -8.89 7.14 -3.20
C THR A 192 -7.66 6.98 -2.30
N PHE A 193 -7.91 6.66 -1.03
CA PHE A 193 -6.89 6.38 -0.03
C PHE A 193 -7.00 4.91 0.38
N ARG A 194 -5.92 4.16 0.21
CA ARG A 194 -5.83 2.73 0.49
C ARG A 194 -4.94 2.50 1.70
N VAL A 195 -5.41 1.62 2.58
CA VAL A 195 -4.71 1.16 3.78
C VAL A 195 -4.55 -0.34 3.68
N LYS A 196 -3.31 -0.84 3.78
CA LYS A 196 -3.00 -2.27 3.90
C LYS A 196 -2.60 -2.54 5.35
N ALA A 197 -3.28 -3.46 6.01
CA ALA A 197 -2.98 -3.94 7.35
C ALA A 197 -2.26 -5.30 7.29
N SER A 198 -1.17 -5.44 8.03
CA SER A 198 -0.38 -6.66 8.13
C SER A 198 0.15 -6.89 9.54
N ARG A 199 0.33 -8.15 9.93
CA ARG A 199 1.04 -8.58 11.14
C ARG A 199 1.58 -9.99 10.88
N PRO A 200 2.78 -10.36 11.35
CA PRO A 200 3.28 -11.73 11.23
C PRO A 200 2.25 -12.75 11.73
N GLY A 201 2.07 -13.85 10.99
CA GLY A 201 1.07 -14.87 11.30
C GLY A 201 -0.38 -14.53 10.90
N PHE A 202 -0.65 -13.33 10.40
CA PHE A 202 -1.98 -12.89 9.96
C PHE A 202 -2.06 -12.72 8.44
N SER A 203 -3.22 -13.03 7.87
CA SER A 203 -3.56 -12.70 6.49
C SER A 203 -3.71 -11.19 6.33
N THR A 204 -3.08 -10.58 5.31
CA THR A 204 -3.14 -9.13 5.12
C THR A 204 -4.50 -8.69 4.59
N VAL A 205 -5.02 -7.57 5.10
CA VAL A 205 -6.29 -6.98 4.62
C VAL A 205 -6.04 -5.60 4.04
N THR A 206 -6.74 -5.30 2.95
CA THR A 206 -6.70 -3.97 2.31
C THR A 206 -8.08 -3.34 2.38
N ALA A 207 -8.12 -2.09 2.84
CA ALA A 207 -9.32 -1.26 2.83
C ALA A 207 -9.09 0.00 1.99
N VAL A 208 -10.13 0.46 1.28
CA VAL A 208 -10.07 1.61 0.37
C VAL A 208 -11.18 2.58 0.72
N SER A 209 -10.87 3.89 0.69
CA SER A 209 -11.85 4.93 1.00
C SER A 209 -12.86 5.10 -0.13
N GLN A 210 -13.98 5.75 0.18
CA GLN A 210 -14.80 6.34 -0.86
C GLN A 210 -13.97 7.31 -1.72
N ALA A 211 -14.27 7.34 -3.02
CA ALA A 211 -13.54 8.18 -3.96
C ALA A 211 -13.94 9.65 -3.85
N ARG A 212 -12.98 10.54 -4.08
CA ARG A 212 -13.18 11.99 -4.19
C ARG A 212 -12.68 12.44 -5.56
N THR A 213 -13.54 13.06 -6.37
CA THR A 213 -13.12 13.63 -7.65
C THR A 213 -12.32 14.89 -7.42
N ALA A 214 -11.08 14.92 -7.92
CA ALA A 214 -10.25 16.10 -7.86
C ALA A 214 -10.68 17.12 -8.91
N THR A 215 -10.70 18.39 -8.52
CA THR A 215 -11.24 19.49 -9.33
C THR A 215 -10.26 20.66 -9.41
N ASN A 216 -10.54 21.58 -10.32
CA ASN A 216 -9.80 22.83 -10.42
C ASN A 216 -9.97 23.69 -9.14
N LEU A 217 -8.96 24.50 -8.82
CA LEU A 217 -8.98 25.35 -7.64
C LEU A 217 -10.15 26.35 -7.65
N ARG A 218 -10.37 26.99 -8.80
CA ARG A 218 -11.47 27.94 -9.02
C ARG A 218 -12.54 27.34 -9.91
N SER A 219 -13.81 27.61 -9.60
CA SER A 219 -14.91 27.34 -10.53
C SER A 219 -14.75 28.17 -11.81
N VAL A 220 -15.44 27.76 -12.87
CA VAL A 220 -15.42 28.51 -14.13
C VAL A 220 -16.22 29.80 -13.94
N ARG A 221 -15.59 30.92 -14.27
CA ARG A 221 -16.15 32.28 -14.26
C ARG A 221 -16.37 32.80 -15.67
N LYS A 222 -15.52 32.41 -16.63
CA LYS A 222 -15.64 32.77 -18.05
C LYS A 222 -15.32 31.58 -18.92
N THR A 223 -16.15 31.37 -19.92
CA THR A 223 -15.80 30.49 -21.05
C THR A 223 -15.25 31.35 -22.17
N VAL A 224 -14.04 31.02 -22.63
CA VAL A 224 -13.37 31.59 -23.79
C VAL A 224 -13.45 30.57 -24.92
N THR A 225 -14.02 30.98 -26.04
CA THR A 225 -14.12 30.17 -27.25
C THR A 225 -12.95 30.46 -28.17
N TYR A 226 -12.46 29.44 -28.86
CA TYR A 226 -11.39 29.65 -29.84
C TYR A 226 -11.51 28.67 -31.01
N SER A 227 -11.11 29.10 -32.20
CA SER A 227 -10.95 28.22 -33.36
C SER A 227 -9.48 27.99 -33.66
N VAL A 228 -9.16 26.90 -34.37
CA VAL A 228 -7.80 26.58 -34.80
C VAL A 228 -7.72 26.65 -36.32
N ARG A 229 -6.75 27.40 -36.83
CA ARG A 229 -6.48 27.56 -38.27
C ARG A 229 -5.00 27.38 -38.60
N THR A 230 -4.69 27.12 -39.87
CA THR A 230 -3.33 27.03 -40.38
C THR A 230 -3.05 28.13 -41.41
N ARG A 231 -1.79 28.55 -41.54
CA ARG A 231 -1.38 29.53 -42.56
C ARG A 231 -0.08 29.11 -43.24
N GLY A 232 -0.08 29.08 -44.57
CA GLY A 232 1.03 28.57 -45.37
C GLY A 232 1.07 27.04 -45.43
N SER A 233 2.19 26.50 -45.91
CA SER A 233 2.39 25.05 -46.02
C SER A 233 2.84 24.49 -44.67
N VAL A 234 1.88 23.96 -43.91
CA VAL A 234 2.11 23.39 -42.57
C VAL A 234 2.37 21.90 -42.65
N SER A 235 3.54 21.47 -42.17
CA SER A 235 4.00 20.07 -42.11
C SER A 235 3.72 19.39 -40.76
N ALA A 236 3.58 20.17 -39.67
CA ALA A 236 3.30 19.66 -38.35
C ALA A 236 1.89 19.08 -38.24
N SER A 237 1.73 18.02 -37.43
CA SER A 237 0.43 17.41 -37.16
C SER A 237 -0.54 18.41 -36.50
N VAL A 238 -1.50 18.90 -37.28
CA VAL A 238 -2.56 19.81 -36.81
C VAL A 238 -3.43 19.13 -35.73
N ALA A 239 -3.64 17.82 -35.82
CA ALA A 239 -4.34 17.06 -34.80
C ALA A 239 -3.59 17.09 -33.45
N THR A 240 -2.28 16.89 -33.46
CA THR A 240 -1.44 17.00 -32.26
C THR A 240 -1.39 18.44 -31.74
N PHE A 241 -1.32 19.44 -32.62
CA PHE A 241 -1.42 20.85 -32.23
C PHE A 241 -2.72 21.16 -31.49
N LYS A 242 -3.86 20.78 -32.07
CA LYS A 242 -5.19 20.94 -31.46
C LYS A 242 -5.28 20.25 -30.09
N ARG A 243 -4.76 19.02 -29.98
CA ARG A 243 -4.78 18.25 -28.72
C ARG A 243 -3.92 18.92 -27.64
N LEU A 244 -2.65 19.20 -27.93
CA LEU A 244 -1.73 19.80 -26.96
C LEU A 244 -2.12 21.22 -26.56
N ALA A 245 -2.65 22.02 -27.48
CA ALA A 245 -3.17 23.34 -27.15
C ALA A 245 -4.36 23.24 -26.17
N GLN A 246 -5.28 22.30 -26.40
CA GLN A 246 -6.39 22.07 -25.46
C GLN A 246 -5.89 21.54 -24.11
N GLU A 247 -4.90 20.64 -24.08
CA GLU A 247 -4.23 20.22 -22.84
C GLU A 247 -3.64 21.41 -22.07
N THR A 248 -2.96 22.34 -22.75
CA THR A 248 -2.44 23.58 -22.13
C THR A 248 -3.56 24.38 -21.47
N TYR A 249 -4.67 24.55 -22.18
CA TYR A 249 -5.79 25.37 -21.74
C TYR A 249 -6.60 24.74 -20.60
N ASP A 250 -6.68 23.42 -20.54
CA ASP A 250 -7.37 22.69 -19.48
C ASP A 250 -6.50 22.45 -18.25
N ASP A 251 -5.18 22.62 -18.36
CA ASP A 251 -4.25 22.37 -17.25
C ASP A 251 -4.50 23.33 -16.08
N PRO A 252 -4.71 22.82 -14.85
CA PRO A 252 -4.96 23.63 -13.66
C PRO A 252 -3.80 24.56 -13.28
N ARG A 253 -2.59 24.35 -13.81
CA ARG A 253 -1.43 25.25 -13.66
C ARG A 253 -1.52 26.47 -14.57
N GLY A 254 -2.24 26.35 -15.69
CA GLY A 254 -2.40 27.38 -16.70
C GLY A 254 -3.41 28.45 -16.32
N TRP A 255 -3.93 29.13 -17.35
CA TRP A 255 -5.00 30.12 -17.23
C TRP A 255 -6.27 29.55 -16.59
N ARG A 256 -6.46 28.23 -16.55
CA ARG A 256 -7.56 27.60 -15.81
C ARG A 256 -7.60 28.01 -14.34
N ALA A 257 -6.44 28.31 -13.74
CA ALA A 257 -6.30 28.72 -12.34
C ALA A 257 -7.03 30.02 -11.99
N MET A 258 -7.29 30.91 -12.97
CA MET A 258 -8.04 32.15 -12.76
C MET A 258 -9.56 31.99 -12.92
N GLY A 259 -10.04 30.79 -13.29
CA GLY A 259 -11.46 30.52 -13.54
C GLY A 259 -11.87 30.59 -15.02
N VAL A 260 -10.92 30.57 -15.96
CA VAL A 260 -11.25 30.51 -17.40
C VAL A 260 -11.41 29.06 -17.86
N ARG A 261 -12.44 28.77 -18.66
CA ARG A 261 -12.55 27.53 -19.44
C ARG A 261 -12.36 27.85 -20.91
N PHE A 262 -11.52 27.09 -21.62
CA PHE A 262 -11.41 27.24 -23.06
C PHE A 262 -12.26 26.19 -23.77
N LYS A 263 -13.07 26.62 -24.72
CA LYS A 263 -13.91 25.74 -25.55
C LYS A 263 -13.51 25.92 -27.01
N ARG A 264 -12.94 24.88 -27.61
CA ARG A 264 -12.67 24.89 -29.06
C ARG A 264 -13.98 24.85 -29.84
N VAL A 265 -14.10 25.70 -30.86
CA VAL A 265 -15.22 25.77 -31.81
C VAL A 265 -14.73 25.56 -33.24
N SER A 266 -15.63 25.20 -34.16
CA SER A 266 -15.30 24.91 -35.56
C SER A 266 -14.83 26.16 -36.32
N SER A 267 -15.42 27.32 -36.05
CA SER A 267 -15.07 28.61 -36.65
C SER A 267 -15.37 29.77 -35.68
N GLY A 268 -14.75 30.93 -35.92
CA GLY A 268 -14.92 32.10 -35.06
C GLY A 268 -14.34 31.90 -33.66
N GLY A 269 -15.16 32.18 -32.64
CA GLY A 269 -14.77 32.20 -31.23
C GLY A 269 -14.20 33.55 -30.80
N ASP A 270 -13.77 33.68 -29.56
CA ASP A 270 -13.17 34.91 -29.02
C ASP A 270 -11.81 35.21 -29.69
N PHE A 271 -11.00 34.18 -29.96
CA PHE A 271 -9.73 34.29 -30.67
C PHE A 271 -9.49 33.13 -31.65
N THR A 272 -8.55 33.31 -32.57
CA THR A 272 -8.09 32.26 -33.46
C THR A 272 -6.67 31.86 -33.09
N LEU A 273 -6.47 30.57 -32.81
CA LEU A 273 -5.17 29.96 -32.60
C LEU A 273 -4.63 29.48 -33.94
N TRP A 274 -3.58 30.14 -34.43
CA TRP A 274 -2.95 29.82 -35.70
C TRP A 274 -1.73 28.93 -35.49
N LEU A 275 -1.58 27.92 -36.33
CA LEU A 275 -0.30 27.27 -36.61
C LEU A 275 0.18 27.77 -37.97
N SER A 276 1.25 28.56 -37.97
CA SER A 276 1.71 29.25 -39.18
C SER A 276 3.10 28.78 -39.60
N GLN A 277 3.26 28.55 -40.90
CA GLN A 277 4.57 28.49 -41.53
C GLN A 277 5.37 29.74 -41.14
N ALA A 278 6.64 29.56 -40.80
CA ALA A 278 7.52 30.61 -40.27
C ALA A 278 7.56 31.87 -41.17
N SER A 279 7.70 31.70 -42.49
CA SER A 279 7.74 32.79 -43.47
C SER A 279 6.43 33.56 -43.60
N LYS A 280 5.30 33.00 -43.13
CA LYS A 280 3.99 33.65 -43.16
C LYS A 280 3.65 34.37 -41.85
N VAL A 281 4.42 34.21 -40.78
CA VAL A 281 4.17 34.89 -39.49
C VAL A 281 4.18 36.43 -39.62
N PRO A 282 5.11 37.08 -40.36
CA PRO A 282 5.08 38.54 -40.55
C PRO A 282 3.85 39.08 -41.29
N SER A 283 3.10 38.23 -41.99
CA SER A 283 1.86 38.66 -42.69
C SER A 283 0.67 38.90 -41.75
N PHE A 284 0.83 38.69 -40.44
CA PHE A 284 -0.14 39.11 -39.43
C PHE A 284 0.11 40.54 -38.93
N SER A 285 1.37 41.00 -38.92
CA SER A 285 1.80 42.35 -38.57
C SER A 285 3.31 42.48 -38.82
N SER A 286 3.78 43.67 -39.21
CA SER A 286 5.21 43.98 -39.34
C SER A 286 6.00 43.80 -38.03
N ALA A 287 5.35 43.81 -36.87
CA ALA A 287 5.99 43.53 -35.59
C ALA A 287 6.30 42.04 -35.36
N CYS A 288 5.70 41.14 -36.15
CA CYS A 288 5.91 39.70 -36.00
C CYS A 288 7.16 39.23 -36.77
N SER A 289 7.95 38.37 -36.13
CA SER A 289 9.18 37.79 -36.70
C SER A 289 8.93 36.45 -37.38
N THR A 290 9.75 36.09 -38.36
CA THR A 290 9.79 34.73 -38.93
C THR A 290 10.33 33.68 -37.95
N THR A 291 10.99 34.09 -36.86
CA THR A 291 11.65 33.19 -35.92
C THR A 291 10.75 32.76 -34.76
N TYR A 292 9.87 33.64 -34.30
CA TYR A 292 9.12 33.49 -33.05
C TYR A 292 7.60 33.47 -33.28
N SER A 293 6.86 33.04 -32.25
CA SER A 293 5.40 33.20 -32.17
C SER A 293 5.03 34.68 -31.95
N CYS A 294 3.76 35.01 -32.18
CA CYS A 294 3.27 36.38 -32.11
C CYS A 294 1.78 36.43 -31.73
N ARG A 295 1.34 37.54 -31.13
CA ARG A 295 -0.08 37.83 -30.91
C ARG A 295 -0.45 39.17 -31.55
N VAL A 296 -1.42 39.17 -32.46
CA VAL A 296 -1.94 40.37 -33.14
C VAL A 296 -3.46 40.42 -33.04
N GLY A 297 -4.00 41.40 -32.33
CA GLY A 297 -5.45 41.51 -32.11
C GLY A 297 -6.03 40.21 -31.54
N ARG A 298 -6.92 39.56 -32.30
CA ARG A 298 -7.53 38.25 -31.96
C ARG A 298 -6.75 37.02 -32.44
N ASN A 299 -5.60 37.21 -33.08
CA ASN A 299 -4.79 36.13 -33.64
C ASN A 299 -3.69 35.78 -32.65
N VAL A 300 -3.76 34.56 -32.11
CA VAL A 300 -2.71 33.93 -31.30
C VAL A 300 -1.93 33.04 -32.25
N VAL A 301 -0.73 33.44 -32.66
CA VAL A 301 0.01 32.83 -33.78
C VAL A 301 1.19 32.05 -33.26
N ILE A 302 1.16 30.73 -33.46
CA ILE A 302 2.24 29.82 -33.12
C ILE A 302 3.07 29.55 -34.38
N ASN A 303 4.37 29.85 -34.28
CA ASN A 303 5.33 29.55 -35.33
C ASN A 303 5.58 28.04 -35.38
N GLU A 304 5.24 27.41 -36.50
CA GLU A 304 5.31 25.96 -36.65
C GLU A 304 6.73 25.41 -36.52
N THR A 305 7.73 26.12 -37.04
CA THR A 305 9.12 25.73 -36.88
C THR A 305 9.45 25.58 -35.39
N ARG A 306 9.01 26.53 -34.57
CA ARG A 306 9.20 26.49 -33.12
C ARG A 306 8.33 25.44 -32.41
N TRP A 307 7.18 25.12 -32.99
CA TRP A 307 6.32 24.06 -32.50
C TRP A 307 6.94 22.66 -32.72
N GLN A 308 7.63 22.46 -33.84
CA GLN A 308 8.30 21.20 -34.17
C GLN A 308 9.63 21.04 -33.44
N ARG A 309 10.38 22.13 -33.27
CA ARG A 309 11.66 22.18 -32.56
C ARG A 309 11.70 23.41 -31.67
N ALA A 310 12.08 23.27 -30.41
CA ALA A 310 12.15 24.41 -29.50
C ALA A 310 13.23 25.41 -29.97
N THR A 311 13.43 26.50 -29.23
CA THR A 311 14.59 27.37 -29.49
C THR A 311 15.84 26.80 -28.84
N PRO A 312 17.05 27.09 -29.37
CA PRO A 312 18.30 26.70 -28.71
C PRO A 312 18.33 27.12 -27.23
N ALA A 313 17.89 28.34 -26.93
CA ALA A 313 17.77 28.85 -25.56
C ALA A 313 16.91 27.99 -24.61
N TRP A 314 16.00 27.17 -25.14
CA TRP A 314 15.20 26.20 -24.38
C TRP A 314 15.88 24.85 -24.26
N ASP A 315 16.43 24.35 -25.37
CA ASP A 315 17.10 23.06 -25.44
C ASP A 315 18.38 23.04 -24.58
N ASP A 316 19.13 24.15 -24.54
CA ASP A 316 20.35 24.33 -23.73
C ASP A 316 20.11 24.26 -22.19
N ARG A 317 18.86 24.10 -21.77
CA ARG A 317 18.41 24.17 -20.36
C ARG A 317 17.56 22.96 -19.95
N ASP A 318 17.74 21.83 -20.64
CA ASP A 318 17.03 20.57 -20.43
C ASP A 318 15.50 20.70 -20.52
N GLY A 319 15.04 21.68 -21.29
CA GLY A 319 13.63 21.92 -21.51
C GLY A 319 13.04 20.88 -22.46
N THR A 320 11.95 20.22 -22.06
CA THR A 320 11.27 19.31 -23.00
C THR A 320 10.55 20.09 -24.10
N LEU A 321 10.51 19.54 -25.31
CA LEU A 321 9.70 20.10 -26.41
C LEU A 321 8.22 20.20 -26.04
N ARG A 322 7.71 19.27 -25.22
CA ARG A 322 6.34 19.32 -24.70
C ARG A 322 6.12 20.57 -23.84
N ASP A 323 7.03 20.87 -22.92
CA ASP A 323 6.93 22.06 -22.08
C ASP A 323 7.06 23.34 -22.92
N TYR A 324 7.93 23.36 -23.95
CA TYR A 324 8.03 24.50 -24.86
C TYR A 324 6.68 24.78 -25.55
N ARG A 325 6.01 23.73 -26.03
CA ARG A 325 4.69 23.82 -26.67
C ARG A 325 3.62 24.39 -25.73
N HIS A 326 3.62 23.96 -24.46
CA HIS A 326 2.73 24.54 -23.44
C HIS A 326 3.08 26.01 -23.17
N MET A 327 4.38 26.33 -23.08
CA MET A 327 4.87 27.69 -22.83
C MET A 327 4.43 28.66 -23.92
N VAL A 328 4.69 28.37 -25.20
CA VAL A 328 4.35 29.30 -26.29
C VAL A 328 2.85 29.51 -26.44
N VAL A 329 2.04 28.48 -26.21
CA VAL A 329 0.57 28.64 -26.18
C VAL A 329 0.17 29.54 -25.02
N ASN A 330 0.66 29.29 -23.80
CA ASN A 330 0.32 30.14 -22.65
C ASN A 330 0.81 31.58 -22.83
N HIS A 331 1.99 31.79 -23.39
CA HIS A 331 2.58 33.11 -23.61
C HIS A 331 1.73 33.96 -24.57
N GLU A 332 1.46 33.45 -25.77
CA GLU A 332 0.69 34.20 -26.76
C GLU A 332 -0.77 34.40 -26.33
N THR A 333 -1.37 33.42 -25.64
CA THR A 333 -2.69 33.59 -25.02
C THR A 333 -2.67 34.59 -23.87
N GLY A 334 -1.59 34.67 -23.10
CA GLY A 334 -1.41 35.69 -22.08
C GLY A 334 -1.40 37.10 -22.67
N HIS A 335 -0.74 37.29 -23.81
CA HIS A 335 -0.87 38.53 -24.56
C HIS A 335 -2.30 38.82 -24.99
N TRP A 336 -3.04 37.80 -25.45
CA TRP A 336 -4.45 37.98 -25.80
C TRP A 336 -5.33 38.38 -24.60
N PHE A 337 -5.04 37.90 -23.40
CA PHE A 337 -5.66 38.37 -22.15
C PHE A 337 -5.28 39.81 -21.76
N GLY A 338 -4.37 40.46 -22.50
CA GLY A 338 -3.92 41.82 -22.25
C GLY A 338 -2.63 41.90 -21.42
N ARG A 339 -1.88 40.81 -21.26
CA ARG A 339 -0.62 40.83 -20.52
C ARG A 339 0.54 41.32 -21.38
N GLY A 340 1.38 42.17 -20.82
CA GLY A 340 2.68 42.54 -21.39
C GLY A 340 3.77 41.52 -21.03
N HIS A 341 4.96 41.70 -21.60
CA HIS A 341 6.12 40.91 -21.19
C HIS A 341 6.51 41.20 -19.74
N VAL A 342 7.10 40.21 -19.08
CA VAL A 342 7.63 40.33 -17.71
C VAL A 342 9.08 39.85 -17.69
N SER A 343 9.94 40.57 -16.98
CA SER A 343 11.36 40.18 -16.81
C SER A 343 11.52 38.99 -15.86
N CYS A 344 12.67 38.30 -15.97
CA CYS A 344 13.06 37.28 -15.01
C CYS A 344 13.14 37.87 -13.58
N GLY A 345 12.59 37.16 -12.60
CA GLY A 345 12.55 37.61 -11.20
C GLY A 345 13.84 37.39 -10.41
N GLY A 346 14.82 36.68 -10.99
CA GLY A 346 16.11 36.41 -10.38
C GLY A 346 16.66 35.04 -10.75
N LYS A 347 17.98 34.86 -10.57
CA LYS A 347 18.68 33.61 -10.88
C LYS A 347 18.04 32.42 -10.14
N GLY A 348 17.80 31.31 -10.85
CA GLY A 348 17.20 30.08 -10.32
C GLY A 348 15.68 30.12 -10.13
N GLN A 349 15.07 31.31 -10.03
CA GLN A 349 13.62 31.43 -9.91
C GLN A 349 12.91 30.95 -11.18
N LYS A 350 11.68 30.45 -11.04
CA LYS A 350 10.85 30.13 -12.21
C LYS A 350 10.57 31.39 -13.02
N ALA A 351 10.81 31.30 -14.33
CA ALA A 351 10.45 32.33 -15.29
C ALA A 351 8.95 32.63 -15.22
N PRO A 352 8.52 33.90 -15.23
CA PRO A 352 7.14 34.24 -15.57
C PRO A 352 6.79 33.66 -16.96
N VAL A 353 5.56 33.21 -17.19
CA VAL A 353 5.18 32.70 -18.52
C VAL A 353 5.22 33.82 -19.56
N MET A 354 5.00 35.07 -19.14
CA MET A 354 5.13 36.24 -20.01
C MET A 354 6.56 36.74 -20.16
N GLN A 355 7.55 36.07 -19.58
CA GLN A 355 8.94 36.25 -20.01
C GLN A 355 9.11 35.70 -21.42
N GLN A 356 9.91 36.37 -22.25
CA GLN A 356 10.25 35.92 -23.61
C GLN A 356 11.24 34.73 -23.56
N GLN A 357 10.82 33.61 -22.99
CA GLN A 357 11.67 32.45 -22.73
C GLN A 357 12.27 31.86 -24.01
N SER A 358 11.58 31.97 -25.16
CA SER A 358 12.12 31.60 -26.47
C SER A 358 13.40 32.34 -26.86
N LYS A 359 13.63 33.54 -26.31
CA LYS A 359 14.83 34.37 -26.57
C LYS A 359 15.92 34.22 -25.50
N GLY A 360 15.62 33.55 -24.38
CA GLY A 360 16.55 33.39 -23.27
C GLY A 360 15.91 33.56 -21.89
N LEU A 361 16.43 32.82 -20.92
CA LEU A 361 15.90 32.78 -19.56
C LEU A 361 16.50 33.82 -18.61
N LYS A 362 17.59 34.50 -18.99
CA LYS A 362 18.24 35.54 -18.15
C LYS A 362 18.47 35.10 -16.70
N GLY A 363 18.89 33.84 -16.51
CA GLY A 363 19.16 33.24 -15.20
C GLY A 363 17.97 32.53 -14.55
N CYS A 364 16.73 32.73 -15.00
CA CYS A 364 15.57 31.98 -14.53
C CYS A 364 15.62 30.50 -14.95
N SER A 365 14.85 29.67 -14.25
CA SER A 365 14.53 28.30 -14.66
C SER A 365 13.29 28.27 -15.56
N ILE A 366 13.23 27.27 -16.44
CA ILE A 366 12.12 27.04 -17.37
C ILE A 366 10.79 26.95 -16.61
N ASN A 367 9.76 27.63 -17.14
CA ASN A 367 8.42 27.50 -16.61
C ASN A 367 7.35 27.79 -17.69
N PRO A 368 6.61 26.77 -18.14
CA PRO A 368 5.60 26.94 -19.18
C PRO A 368 4.25 27.46 -18.66
N TRP A 369 4.13 27.73 -17.35
CA TRP A 369 2.86 28.05 -16.69
C TRP A 369 2.89 29.44 -16.05
N PRO A 370 1.77 30.19 -16.05
CA PRO A 370 1.69 31.47 -15.35
C PRO A 370 1.99 31.32 -13.85
N LYS A 371 2.73 32.28 -13.30
CA LYS A 371 2.91 32.44 -11.85
C LYS A 371 1.63 33.00 -11.22
N SER A 372 1.53 32.95 -9.88
CA SER A 372 0.37 33.47 -9.15
C SER A 372 0.10 34.96 -9.43
N ASN A 373 1.15 35.77 -9.52
CA ASN A 373 1.07 37.20 -9.87
C ASN A 373 0.75 37.44 -11.36
N GLU A 374 0.67 36.39 -12.17
CA GLU A 374 0.28 36.47 -13.57
C GLU A 374 -1.19 36.11 -13.81
N LEU A 375 -1.87 35.53 -12.82
CA LEU A 375 -3.25 35.01 -12.95
C LEU A 375 -4.32 36.11 -12.85
N HIS A 376 -4.25 37.07 -13.76
CA HIS A 376 -5.21 38.16 -13.93
C HIS A 376 -5.44 38.40 -15.44
N ALA A 377 -6.61 38.92 -15.83
CA ALA A 377 -6.96 39.18 -17.23
C ALA A 377 -7.43 40.63 -17.37
N PRO A 378 -6.52 41.57 -17.71
CA PRO A 378 -6.88 42.95 -17.98
C PRO A 378 -8.02 43.09 -19.00
N ARG A 379 -8.05 42.21 -20.03
CA ARG A 379 -9.14 42.16 -21.02
C ARG A 379 -10.54 42.00 -20.42
N TYR A 380 -10.66 41.43 -19.22
CA TYR A 380 -11.93 41.20 -18.54
C TYR A 380 -12.09 42.01 -17.24
N GLY A 381 -11.15 42.90 -16.94
CA GLY A 381 -11.16 43.68 -15.69
C GLY A 381 -11.00 42.82 -14.43
N TRP A 382 -10.26 41.71 -14.52
CA TRP A 382 -10.02 40.77 -13.42
C TRP A 382 -8.58 40.76 -12.94
#